data_AF-A0A5C4LJH3-F1
#
_entry.id   AF-A0A5C4LJH3-F1
#
_cell.length_a   1.000
_cell.length_b   1.000
_cell.length_c   1.000
_cell.angle_alpha   90.00
_cell.angle_beta   90.00
_cell.angle_gamma   90.00
#
_symmetry.space_group_name_H-M   'P 1'
#
loop_
_entity.id
_entity.type
_entity.pdbx_description
1 polymer ?
#
loop_
_entity_poly.entity_id
_entity_poly.type
_entity_poly.pdbx_seq_one_letter_code
_entity_poly.pdbx_strand_id
1 'polypeptide(L)'
;MLLACLLAGGCVLDGASVRDAAKSAGFGPKEVAAPDFVTQSRRGGGDFLPVGESAPPRETRAKSAAGVKALEADLDASRQRNEARGRVAAKVGGAVKPPAPPKVPPAE
;
A
#
# COMPACT_ATOMS: atom_id res chain seq x y z
N MET A 1 -8.64 -57.00 11.33
CA MET A 1 -8.17 -56.22 10.18
C MET A 1 -7.84 -54.81 10.63
N LEU A 2 -6.54 -54.48 10.57
CA LEU A 2 -5.98 -53.19 10.19
C LEU A 2 -6.50 -51.96 10.96
N LEU A 3 -5.87 -51.48 12.04
CA LEU A 3 -4.48 -50.98 12.13
C LEU A 3 -4.00 -50.08 10.96
N ALA A 4 -4.86 -49.68 10.02
CA ALA A 4 -4.41 -48.96 8.81
C ALA A 4 -4.95 -47.54 8.65
N CYS A 5 -5.83 -47.04 9.53
CA CYS A 5 -6.39 -45.69 9.35
C CYS A 5 -5.83 -44.62 10.31
N LEU A 6 -4.91 -44.97 11.21
CA LEU A 6 -4.28 -43.99 12.12
C LEU A 6 -3.11 -43.19 11.49
N LEU A 7 -2.77 -43.44 10.22
CA LEU A 7 -1.60 -42.83 9.55
C LEU A 7 -1.94 -41.74 8.52
N ALA A 8 -3.21 -41.32 8.38
CA ALA A 8 -3.63 -40.35 7.37
C ALA A 8 -3.95 -38.93 7.91
N GLY A 9 -3.55 -38.60 9.13
CA GLY A 9 -3.87 -37.30 9.78
C GLY A 9 -2.71 -36.30 9.87
N GLY A 10 -1.54 -36.60 9.29
CA GLY A 10 -0.29 -35.93 9.68
C GLY A 10 0.20 -34.77 8.81
N CYS A 11 -0.49 -34.38 7.74
CA CYS A 11 0.13 -33.50 6.72
C CYS A 11 -0.04 -32.00 6.91
N VAL A 12 -0.73 -31.50 7.95
CA VAL A 12 -0.57 -30.13 8.45
C VAL A 12 -0.95 -30.12 9.95
N LEU A 13 -0.11 -30.69 10.81
CA LEU A 13 -0.11 -30.17 12.19
C LEU A 13 0.52 -28.78 12.08
N ASP A 14 -0.33 -27.78 11.88
CA ASP A 14 0.00 -26.44 12.31
C ASP A 14 0.52 -26.57 13.74
N GLY A 15 1.80 -26.25 13.93
CA GLY A 15 2.51 -26.42 15.20
C GLY A 15 1.82 -25.72 16.36
N ALA A 16 0.79 -24.92 16.10
CA ALA A 16 -0.20 -24.43 17.05
C ALA A 16 -0.73 -25.51 18.01
N SER A 17 -1.15 -26.69 17.54
CA SER A 17 -1.74 -27.73 18.42
C SER A 17 -0.73 -28.34 19.41
N VAL A 18 0.47 -28.66 18.95
CA VAL A 18 1.58 -29.15 19.79
C VAL A 18 2.07 -28.04 20.72
N ARG A 19 2.16 -26.80 20.22
CA ARG A 19 2.56 -25.62 20.99
C ARG A 19 1.57 -25.30 22.10
N ASP A 20 0.27 -25.40 21.84
CA ASP A 20 -0.75 -25.10 22.84
C ASP A 20 -0.89 -26.22 23.87
N ALA A 21 -0.69 -27.49 23.47
CA ALA A 21 -0.54 -28.59 24.42
C ALA A 21 0.72 -28.45 25.31
N ALA A 22 1.84 -28.00 24.73
CA ALA A 22 3.06 -27.74 25.50
C ALA A 22 2.90 -26.56 26.46
N LYS A 23 2.23 -25.48 26.03
CA LYS A 23 1.88 -24.35 26.91
C LYS A 23 0.98 -24.77 28.07
N SER A 24 -0.08 -25.54 27.81
CA SER A 24 -0.99 -26.00 28.87
C SER A 24 -0.33 -26.98 29.84
N ALA A 25 0.65 -27.76 29.36
CA ALA A 25 1.50 -28.61 30.18
C ALA A 25 2.65 -27.87 30.90
N GLY A 26 2.72 -26.53 30.81
CA GLY A 26 3.70 -25.71 31.52
C GLY A 26 5.09 -25.63 30.85
N PHE A 27 5.25 -26.19 29.65
CA PHE A 27 6.46 -26.05 28.82
C PHE A 27 6.42 -24.79 27.93
N GLY A 28 5.47 -23.88 28.18
CA GLY A 28 5.38 -22.60 27.50
C GLY A 28 6.49 -21.62 27.92
N PRO A 29 6.82 -20.63 27.09
CA PRO A 29 7.68 -19.53 27.52
C PRO A 29 7.08 -18.87 28.76
N LYS A 30 7.91 -18.58 29.76
CA LYS A 30 7.48 -17.78 30.91
C LYS A 30 7.02 -16.42 30.42
N GLU A 31 5.81 -16.03 30.80
CA GLU A 31 5.28 -14.72 30.50
C GLU A 31 6.16 -13.67 31.19
N VAL A 32 6.92 -12.91 30.40
CA VAL A 32 7.74 -11.82 30.92
C VAL A 32 6.82 -10.62 31.05
N ALA A 33 6.67 -10.13 32.28
CA ALA A 33 5.91 -8.91 32.53
C ALA A 33 6.47 -7.77 31.66
N ALA A 34 5.57 -7.03 31.03
CA ALA A 34 5.97 -5.85 30.27
C ALA A 34 6.64 -4.84 31.21
N PRO A 35 7.73 -4.17 30.78
CA PRO A 35 8.33 -3.09 31.56
C PRO A 35 7.32 -1.96 31.84
N ASP A 36 7.46 -1.28 32.98
CA ASP A 36 6.48 -0.28 33.44
C ASP A 36 6.17 0.82 32.43
N PHE A 37 7.16 1.30 31.69
CA PHE A 37 6.95 2.33 30.67
C PHE A 37 6.06 1.84 29.52
N VAL A 38 6.06 0.54 29.22
CA VAL A 38 5.20 -0.09 28.21
C VAL A 38 3.77 -0.16 28.73
N THR A 39 3.60 -0.52 29.99
CA THR A 39 2.28 -0.58 30.65
C THR A 39 1.66 0.81 30.75
N GLN A 40 2.46 1.83 31.08
CA GLN A 40 2.01 3.21 31.25
C GLN A 40 1.79 3.96 29.92
N SER A 41 2.54 3.63 28.87
CA SER A 41 2.39 4.27 27.54
C SER A 41 1.22 3.72 26.72
N ARG A 42 0.71 2.53 27.06
CA ARG A 42 -0.49 1.98 26.45
C ARG A 42 -1.69 2.85 26.83
N ARG A 43 -2.30 3.52 25.84
CA ARG A 43 -3.61 4.14 26.02
C ARG A 43 -4.62 3.05 26.38
N GLY A 44 -5.39 3.25 27.45
CA GLY A 44 -6.54 2.40 27.79
C GLY A 44 -7.67 2.56 26.76
N GLY A 45 -8.56 1.56 26.69
CA GLY A 45 -9.70 1.54 25.75
C GLY A 45 -9.37 0.87 24.42
N GLY A 46 -8.78 -0.32 24.48
CA GLY A 46 -8.16 -1.04 23.37
C GLY A 46 -9.09 -1.49 22.25
N ASP A 47 -9.46 -0.57 21.37
CA ASP A 47 -9.76 -0.87 19.98
C ASP A 47 -8.47 -0.69 19.15
N PHE A 48 -7.46 -1.51 19.44
CA PHE A 48 -6.34 -1.62 18.52
C PHE A 48 -6.78 -2.53 17.37
N LEU A 49 -6.75 -2.04 16.14
CA LEU A 49 -6.88 -2.89 14.96
C LEU A 49 -5.78 -3.96 15.00
N PRO A 50 -6.13 -5.26 15.00
CA PRO A 50 -5.14 -6.32 15.01
C PRO A 50 -4.29 -6.23 13.73
N VAL A 51 -2.97 -6.42 13.91
CA VAL A 51 -2.03 -6.46 12.79
C VAL A 51 -2.44 -7.63 11.88
N GLY A 52 -2.89 -7.32 10.66
CA GLY A 52 -3.40 -8.32 9.71
C GLY A 52 -4.85 -8.09 9.28
N GLU A 53 -5.60 -7.20 9.93
CA GLU A 53 -6.91 -6.78 9.44
C GLU A 53 -6.77 -5.67 8.39
N SER A 54 -6.91 -6.05 7.12
CA SER A 54 -7.15 -5.08 6.06
C SER A 54 -8.52 -4.46 6.26
N ALA A 55 -8.62 -3.14 6.06
CA ALA A 55 -9.92 -2.47 5.95
C ALA A 55 -10.82 -3.23 4.95
N PRO A 56 -12.15 -3.27 5.18
CA PRO A 56 -13.08 -3.93 4.26
C PRO A 56 -12.83 -3.44 2.82
N PRO A 57 -12.75 -4.36 1.84
CA PRO A 57 -12.58 -3.98 0.44
C PRO A 57 -13.67 -2.97 0.05
N ARG A 58 -13.25 -1.81 -0.47
CA ARG A 58 -14.20 -0.83 -0.99
C ARG A 58 -14.93 -1.48 -2.17
N GLU A 59 -16.24 -1.28 -2.27
CA GLU A 59 -16.97 -1.69 -3.46
C GLU A 59 -16.42 -0.93 -4.69
N THR A 60 -15.61 -1.61 -5.50
CA THR A 60 -15.12 -1.06 -6.76
C THR A 60 -15.98 -1.59 -7.90
N ARG A 61 -16.87 -0.76 -8.43
CA ARG A 61 -17.60 -1.09 -9.66
C ARG A 61 -16.69 -0.83 -10.87
N ALA A 62 -16.55 -1.81 -11.76
CA ALA A 62 -15.91 -1.59 -13.06
C ALA A 62 -16.68 -0.52 -13.85
N LYS A 63 -15.96 0.39 -14.53
CA LYS A 63 -16.59 1.34 -15.44
C LYS A 63 -17.32 0.57 -16.54
N SER A 64 -18.54 1.00 -16.90
CA SER A 64 -19.26 0.40 -18.02
C SER A 64 -18.51 0.66 -19.33
N ALA A 65 -18.70 -0.19 -20.35
CA ALA A 65 -18.08 0.03 -21.66
C ALA A 65 -18.40 1.42 -22.25
N ALA A 66 -19.63 1.90 -22.03
CA ALA A 66 -20.03 3.27 -22.40
C ALA A 66 -19.24 4.33 -21.61
N GLY A 67 -19.06 4.14 -20.30
CA GLY A 67 -18.28 5.05 -19.46
C GLY A 67 -16.79 5.07 -19.79
N VAL A 68 -16.23 3.95 -20.24
CA VAL A 68 -14.85 3.88 -20.75
C VAL A 68 -14.72 4.69 -22.04
N LYS A 69 -15.60 4.47 -23.02
CA LYS A 69 -15.59 5.23 -24.29
C LYS A 69 -15.78 6.73 -24.09
N ALA A 70 -16.65 7.12 -23.16
CA ALA A 70 -16.85 8.53 -22.82
C ALA A 70 -15.58 9.17 -22.22
N LEU A 71 -14.88 8.42 -21.35
CA LEU A 71 -13.62 8.87 -20.77
C LEU A 71 -12.51 9.00 -21.82
N GLU A 72 -12.41 8.03 -22.73
CA GLU A 72 -11.45 8.08 -23.85
C GLU A 72 -11.68 9.33 -24.70
N ALA A 73 -12.93 9.62 -25.05
CA ALA A 73 -13.28 10.82 -25.82
C ALA A 73 -12.90 12.12 -25.11
N ASP A 74 -13.11 12.21 -23.79
CA ASP A 74 -12.73 13.40 -23.02
C ASP A 74 -11.20 13.56 -22.92
N LEU A 75 -10.48 12.46 -22.72
CA LEU A 75 -9.02 12.46 -22.69
C LEU A 75 -8.43 12.90 -24.04
N ASP A 76 -8.96 12.41 -25.15
CA ASP A 76 -8.52 12.81 -26.49
C ASP A 76 -8.85 14.28 -26.78
N ALA A 77 -10.03 14.75 -26.39
CA ALA A 77 -10.38 16.16 -26.51
C ALA A 77 -9.45 17.05 -25.67
N SER A 78 -9.09 16.59 -24.46
CA SER A 78 -8.13 17.28 -23.59
C SER A 78 -6.73 17.34 -24.21
N ARG A 79 -6.25 16.22 -24.77
CA ARG A 79 -4.98 16.17 -25.50
C ARG A 79 -4.95 17.19 -26.64
N GLN A 80 -5.97 17.21 -27.48
CA GLN A 80 -6.04 18.14 -28.61
C GLN A 80 -6.01 19.61 -28.17
N ARG A 81 -6.74 19.96 -27.10
CA ARG A 81 -6.72 21.31 -26.51
C ARG A 81 -5.32 21.68 -26.01
N ASN A 82 -4.65 20.76 -25.32
CA ASN A 82 -3.32 20.99 -24.77
C ASN A 82 -2.27 21.15 -25.88
N GLU A 83 -2.32 20.32 -26.92
CA GLU A 83 -1.45 20.45 -28.08
C GLU A 83 -1.66 21.77 -28.82
N ALA A 84 -2.90 22.20 -29.01
CA ALA A 84 -3.19 23.49 -29.62
C ALA A 84 -2.61 24.65 -28.81
N ARG A 85 -2.81 24.64 -27.49
CA ARG A 85 -2.22 25.62 -26.57
C ARG A 85 -0.69 25.59 -26.59
N GLY A 86 -0.10 24.40 -26.62
CA GLY A 86 1.35 24.20 -26.73
C GLY A 86 1.92 24.80 -28.02
N ARG A 87 1.25 24.59 -29.16
CA ARG A 87 1.64 25.20 -30.43
C ARG A 87 1.57 26.73 -30.39
N VAL A 88 0.55 27.30 -29.74
CA VAL A 88 0.44 28.75 -29.56
C VAL A 88 1.58 29.27 -28.66
N ALA A 89 1.83 28.62 -27.52
CA ALA A 89 2.89 28.99 -26.61
C ALA A 89 4.28 28.91 -27.27
N ALA A 90 4.54 27.85 -28.06
CA ALA A 90 5.79 27.69 -28.79
C ALA A 90 6.01 28.82 -29.82
N LYS A 91 4.96 29.23 -30.55
CA LYS A 91 5.03 30.36 -31.48
C LYS A 91 5.38 31.67 -30.77
N VAL A 92 4.75 31.94 -29.62
CA VAL A 92 5.01 33.15 -28.83
C VAL A 92 6.41 33.12 -28.24
N GLY A 93 6.81 32.02 -27.60
CA GLY A 93 8.12 31.88 -26.97
C GLY A 93 9.28 31.93 -27.98
N GLY A 94 9.11 31.34 -29.16
CA GLY A 94 10.12 31.40 -30.23
C GLY A 94 10.34 32.80 -30.82
N ALA A 95 9.36 33.71 -30.69
CA ALA A 95 9.49 35.09 -31.15
C ALA A 95 10.28 35.99 -30.17
N VAL A 96 10.52 35.53 -28.94
CA VAL A 96 11.24 36.31 -27.92
C VAL A 96 12.72 35.96 -27.97
N LYS A 97 13.60 36.98 -28.12
CA LYS A 97 15.04 36.78 -27.97
C LYS A 97 15.36 36.40 -26.51
N PRO A 98 16.17 35.35 -26.27
CA PRO A 98 16.65 35.05 -24.93
C PRO A 98 17.35 36.26 -24.31
N PRO A 99 17.22 36.49 -22.99
CA PRO A 99 17.98 37.54 -22.32
C PRO A 99 19.48 37.29 -22.49
N ALA A 100 20.25 38.37 -22.63
CA ALA A 100 21.70 38.26 -22.73
C ALA A 100 22.26 37.62 -21.45
N PRO A 101 23.29 36.75 -21.56
CA PRO A 101 23.94 36.19 -20.40
C PRO A 101 24.52 37.30 -19.52
N PRO A 102 24.53 37.14 -18.19
CA PRO A 102 25.11 38.13 -17.30
C PRO A 102 26.61 38.28 -17.59
N LYS A 103 27.09 39.53 -17.64
CA LYS A 103 28.52 39.82 -17.73
C LYS A 103 29.16 39.49 -16.38
N VAL A 104 29.96 38.43 -16.34
CA VAL A 104 30.79 38.11 -15.17
C VAL A 104 32.00 39.02 -15.20
N PRO A 105 32.30 39.80 -14.13
CA PRO A 105 33.54 40.58 -14.06
C PRO A 105 34.75 39.64 -14.12
N PRO A 106 35.90 40.09 -14.67
CA PRO A 106 37.11 39.28 -14.75
C PRO A 106 37.56 38.88 -13.34
N ALA A 107 37.97 37.62 -13.19
CA ALA A 107 38.59 37.14 -11.96
C ALA A 107 39.94 37.85 -11.77
N GLU A 108 40.18 38.33 -10.55
CA GLU A 108 41.47 38.88 -10.09
C GLU A 108 42.57 37.82 -10.03
#